data_AF-A0AAV1WNB0-F1
#
_entry.id   AF-A0AAV1WNB0-F1
#
_cell.length_a   1.000
_cell.length_b   1.000
_cell.length_c   1.000
_cell.angle_alpha   90.00
_cell.angle_beta   90.00
_cell.angle_gamma   90.00
#
_symmetry.space_group_name_H-M   'P 1'
#
loop_
_entity.id
_entity.type
_entity.pdbx_description
1 polymer ?
#
loop_
_entity_poly.entity_id
_entity_poly.type
_entity_poly.pdbx_seq_one_letter_code
_entity_poly.pdbx_strand_id
1 'polypeptide(L)'
;MRSYYIENVCFVVQELQSTSILYLTNSNVKELLAILKDVESAQLNVALLRSVLDGIVENIDFINQHRAADVAKANYDQEIEQLTKVLDSELGVWFRKNKR
;
A
#
# COMPACT_ATOMS: atom_id res chain seq x y z
N MET A 1 -32.88 -17.78 -5.82
CA MET A 1 -32.70 -16.56 -5.01
C MET A 1 -31.58 -16.70 -3.99
N ARG A 2 -31.62 -17.66 -3.05
CA ARG A 2 -30.50 -17.85 -2.08
C ARG A 2 -29.15 -18.26 -2.70
N SER A 3 -29.16 -18.94 -3.84
CA SER A 3 -27.93 -19.32 -4.57
C SER A 3 -27.10 -18.12 -5.03
N TYR A 4 -27.75 -17.06 -5.51
CA TYR A 4 -27.09 -15.84 -6.01
C TYR A 4 -26.23 -15.15 -4.94
N TYR A 5 -26.76 -15.00 -3.72
CA TYR A 5 -25.99 -14.38 -2.64
C TYR A 5 -24.84 -15.26 -2.15
N ILE A 6 -24.98 -16.58 -2.23
CA ILE A 6 -23.88 -17.51 -1.93
C ILE A 6 -22.79 -17.38 -3.01
N GLU A 7 -23.15 -17.29 -4.29
CA GLU A 7 -22.21 -17.04 -5.38
C GLU A 7 -21.46 -15.71 -5.18
N ASN A 8 -22.15 -14.65 -4.80
CA ASN A 8 -21.52 -13.35 -4.49
C ASN A 8 -20.52 -13.44 -3.33
N VAL A 9 -20.86 -14.15 -2.25
CA VAL A 9 -19.94 -14.36 -1.13
C VAL A 9 -18.72 -15.19 -1.57
N CYS A 10 -18.94 -16.26 -2.33
CA CYS A 10 -17.85 -17.07 -2.88
C CYS A 10 -16.93 -16.25 -3.79
N PHE A 11 -17.50 -15.40 -4.64
CA PHE A 11 -16.74 -14.49 -5.50
C PHE A 11 -15.83 -13.57 -4.66
N VAL A 12 -16.36 -12.93 -3.63
CA VAL A 12 -15.57 -12.05 -2.74
C VAL A 12 -14.43 -12.82 -2.08
N VAL A 13 -14.70 -14.01 -1.55
CA VAL A 13 -13.66 -14.84 -0.92
C VAL A 13 -12.60 -15.28 -1.93
N GLN A 14 -13.00 -15.67 -3.13
CA GLN A 14 -12.09 -16.13 -4.17
C GLN A 14 -11.19 -15.00 -4.67
N GLU A 15 -11.73 -13.79 -4.85
CA GLU A 15 -10.94 -12.61 -5.23
C GLU A 15 -9.89 -12.27 -4.17
N LEU A 16 -10.25 -12.33 -2.90
CA LEU A 16 -9.32 -12.10 -1.79
C LEU A 16 -8.22 -13.16 -1.68
N GLN A 17 -8.50 -14.40 -2.06
CA GLN A 17 -7.52 -15.50 -2.06
C GLN A 17 -6.62 -15.48 -3.29
N SER A 18 -7.14 -15.04 -4.42
CA SER A 18 -6.43 -15.06 -5.70
C SER A 18 -5.52 -13.84 -5.89
N THR A 19 -5.88 -12.72 -5.26
CA THR A 19 -5.12 -11.46 -5.36
C THR A 19 -4.28 -11.22 -4.12
N SER A 20 -2.96 -11.12 -4.30
CA SER A 20 -2.08 -10.71 -3.20
C SER A 20 -2.41 -9.28 -2.74
N ILE A 21 -2.34 -9.05 -1.42
CA ILE A 21 -2.64 -7.76 -0.80
C ILE A 21 -1.80 -6.60 -1.36
N LEU A 22 -0.61 -6.90 -1.90
CA LEU A 22 0.28 -5.91 -2.52
C LEU A 22 -0.24 -5.36 -3.86
N TYR A 23 -1.18 -6.07 -4.49
CA TYR A 23 -1.82 -5.71 -5.76
C TYR A 23 -3.29 -5.32 -5.58
N LEU A 24 -3.86 -5.50 -4.38
CA LEU A 24 -5.20 -4.99 -4.09
C LEU A 24 -5.17 -3.46 -4.06
N THR A 25 -6.08 -2.85 -4.80
CA THR A 25 -6.27 -1.40 -4.79
C THR A 25 -7.49 -1.03 -3.95
N ASN A 26 -7.53 0.21 -3.48
CA ASN A 26 -8.68 0.80 -2.81
C ASN A 26 -9.97 0.69 -3.64
N SER A 27 -9.90 0.72 -4.97
CA SER A 27 -11.06 0.51 -5.84
C SER A 27 -11.55 -0.94 -5.81
N ASN A 28 -10.66 -1.92 -5.88
CA ASN A 28 -11.06 -3.34 -5.84
C ASN A 28 -11.78 -3.66 -4.52
N VAL A 29 -11.22 -3.21 -3.39
CA VAL A 29 -11.83 -3.47 -2.08
C VAL A 29 -13.19 -2.78 -1.93
N LYS A 30 -13.36 -1.57 -2.50
CA LYS A 30 -14.66 -0.88 -2.53
C LYS A 30 -15.72 -1.65 -3.32
N GLU A 31 -15.36 -2.26 -4.43
CA GLU A 31 -16.27 -3.10 -5.22
C GLU A 31 -16.71 -4.33 -4.42
N LEU A 32 -15.77 -5.01 -3.76
CA LEU A 32 -16.07 -6.17 -2.91
C LEU A 32 -16.97 -5.79 -1.71
N LEU A 33 -16.73 -4.63 -1.09
CA LEU A 33 -17.57 -4.09 -0.02
C LEU A 33 -18.99 -3.75 -0.48
N ALA A 34 -19.15 -3.27 -1.71
CA ALA A 34 -20.47 -3.00 -2.29
C ALA A 34 -21.26 -4.30 -2.48
N ILE A 35 -20.62 -5.37 -2.97
CA ILE A 35 -21.24 -6.70 -3.10
C ILE A 35 -21.70 -7.22 -1.74
N LEU A 36 -20.87 -7.09 -0.69
CA LEU A 36 -21.27 -7.51 0.66
C LEU A 36 -22.46 -6.72 1.20
N LYS A 37 -22.55 -5.42 0.92
CA LYS A 37 -23.68 -4.59 1.34
C LYS A 37 -25.01 -5.12 0.77
N ASP A 38 -25.01 -5.59 -0.46
CA ASP A 38 -26.19 -6.19 -1.09
C ASP A 38 -26.55 -7.54 -0.45
N VAL A 39 -25.54 -8.31 -0.04
CA VAL A 39 -25.71 -9.58 0.70
C VAL A 39 -26.25 -9.34 2.12
N GLU A 40 -25.74 -8.33 2.83
CA GLU A 40 -26.25 -7.91 4.15
C GLU A 40 -27.70 -7.44 4.08
N SER A 41 -28.04 -6.69 3.02
CA SER A 41 -29.41 -6.23 2.75
C SER A 41 -30.39 -7.40 2.54
N ALA A 42 -29.89 -8.57 2.12
CA ALA A 42 -30.65 -9.80 2.02
C ALA A 42 -30.75 -10.59 3.36
N GLN A 43 -30.36 -9.96 4.48
CA GLN A 43 -30.35 -10.53 5.83
C GLN A 43 -29.41 -11.73 6.01
N LEU A 44 -28.35 -11.82 5.19
CA LEU A 44 -27.29 -12.81 5.38
C LEU A 44 -26.21 -12.22 6.28
N ASN A 45 -25.77 -13.01 7.26
CA ASN A 45 -24.70 -12.60 8.15
C ASN A 45 -23.34 -12.76 7.47
N VAL A 46 -22.76 -11.64 7.06
CA VAL A 46 -21.40 -11.55 6.48
C VAL A 46 -20.48 -10.62 7.27
N ALA A 47 -20.79 -10.36 8.54
CA ALA A 47 -20.07 -9.40 9.38
C ALA A 47 -18.56 -9.71 9.50
N LEU A 48 -18.18 -10.99 9.53
CA LEU A 48 -16.77 -11.39 9.54
C LEU A 48 -16.06 -10.99 8.24
N LEU A 49 -16.69 -11.25 7.09
CA LEU A 49 -16.10 -10.93 5.79
C LEU A 49 -16.02 -9.41 5.58
N ARG A 50 -17.01 -8.68 6.09
CA ARG A 50 -16.99 -7.21 6.16
C ARG A 50 -15.80 -6.70 6.97
N SER A 51 -15.62 -7.19 8.19
CA SER A 51 -14.50 -6.79 9.05
C SER A 51 -13.14 -7.09 8.44
N VAL A 52 -13.00 -8.20 7.72
CA VAL A 52 -11.77 -8.55 7.00
C VAL A 52 -11.50 -7.53 5.89
N LEU A 53 -12.49 -7.20 5.07
CA LEU A 53 -12.33 -6.21 4.01
C LEU A 53 -12.01 -4.81 4.55
N ASP A 54 -12.65 -4.40 5.64
CA ASP A 54 -12.35 -3.12 6.30
C ASP A 54 -10.89 -3.09 6.79
N GLY A 55 -10.39 -4.17 7.39
CA GLY A 55 -8.97 -4.27 7.78
C GLY A 55 -8.01 -4.30 6.58
N ILE A 56 -8.43 -4.83 5.43
CA ILE A 56 -7.64 -4.78 4.19
C ILE A 56 -7.52 -3.34 3.67
N VAL A 57 -8.58 -2.52 3.76
CA VAL A 57 -8.51 -1.09 3.41
C VAL A 57 -7.43 -0.39 4.22
N GLU A 58 -7.45 -0.57 5.55
CA GLU A 58 -6.46 0.02 6.45
C GLU A 58 -5.03 -0.45 6.11
N ASN A 59 -4.85 -1.74 5.81
CA ASN A 59 -3.56 -2.29 5.41
C ASN A 59 -3.06 -1.72 4.08
N ILE A 60 -3.94 -1.51 3.09
CA ILE A 60 -3.57 -0.89 1.81
C ILE A 60 -3.08 0.54 2.04
N ASP A 61 -3.79 1.30 2.86
CA ASP A 61 -3.39 2.68 3.19
C ASP A 61 -2.04 2.71 3.93
N PHE A 62 -1.82 1.77 4.85
CA PHE A 62 -0.53 1.62 5.53
C PHE A 62 0.61 1.26 4.56
N ILE A 63 0.38 0.31 3.63
CA ILE A 63 1.38 -0.06 2.61
C ILE A 63 1.72 1.13 1.72
N ASN A 64 0.72 1.92 1.32
CA ASN A 64 0.94 3.11 0.50
C ASN A 64 1.77 4.17 1.24
N GLN A 65 1.49 4.39 2.52
CA GLN A 65 2.28 5.29 3.37
C GLN A 65 3.72 4.79 3.52
N HIS A 66 3.92 3.49 3.75
CA HIS A 66 5.25 2.89 3.84
C HIS A 66 6.04 3.09 2.54
N ARG A 67 5.43 2.81 1.38
CA ARG A 67 6.06 3.03 0.07
C ARG A 67 6.45 4.49 -0.13
N ALA A 68 5.59 5.43 0.26
CA ALA A 68 5.90 6.86 0.18
C ALA A 68 7.08 7.24 1.09
N ALA A 69 7.15 6.68 2.30
CA ALA A 69 8.26 6.88 3.22
C ALA A 69 9.58 6.32 2.68
N ASP A 70 9.57 5.13 2.07
CA ASP A 70 10.75 4.53 1.43
C ASP A 70 11.29 5.39 0.30
N VAL A 71 10.41 5.94 -0.55
CA VAL A 71 10.78 6.85 -1.63
C VAL A 71 11.40 8.13 -1.07
N ALA A 72 10.79 8.72 -0.03
CA ALA A 72 11.33 9.92 0.61
C ALA A 72 12.72 9.65 1.21
N LYS A 73 12.90 8.50 1.87
CA LYS A 73 14.19 8.07 2.42
C LYS A 73 15.24 7.93 1.32
N ALA A 74 14.93 7.26 0.22
CA ALA A 74 15.84 7.09 -0.91
C ALA A 74 16.29 8.44 -1.50
N ASN A 75 15.39 9.43 -1.57
CA ASN A 75 15.72 10.78 -2.02
C ASN A 75 16.71 11.46 -1.06
N TYR A 76 16.46 11.38 0.26
CA TYR A 76 17.38 11.95 1.25
C TYR A 76 18.75 11.27 1.22
N ASP A 77 18.80 9.95 1.09
CA ASP A 77 20.05 9.19 0.98
C ASP A 77 20.86 9.66 -0.25
N GLN A 78 20.19 9.90 -1.39
CA GLN A 78 20.80 10.44 -2.60
C GLN A 78 21.32 11.88 -2.41
N GLU A 79 20.56 12.75 -1.75
CA GLU A 79 20.97 14.13 -1.45
C GLU A 79 22.20 14.16 -0.53
N ILE A 80 22.20 13.35 0.52
CA ILE A 80 23.32 13.22 1.46
C ILE A 80 24.58 12.76 0.71
N GLU A 81 24.45 11.77 -0.18
CA GLU A 81 25.58 11.29 -0.97
C GLU A 81 26.16 12.40 -1.87
N GLN A 82 25.29 13.19 -2.51
CA GLN A 82 25.72 14.32 -3.35
C GLN A 82 26.43 15.40 -2.53
N LEU A 83 25.86 15.80 -1.38
CA LEU A 83 26.47 16.79 -0.49
C LEU A 83 27.83 16.32 0.02
N THR A 84 27.95 15.04 0.37
CA THR A 84 29.22 14.45 0.82
C THR A 84 30.28 14.55 -0.28
N LYS A 85 29.94 14.21 -1.53
CA LYS A 85 30.85 14.33 -2.69
C LYS A 85 31.30 15.76 -2.95
N VAL A 86 30.41 16.74 -2.80
CA VAL A 86 30.74 18.17 -2.96
C VAL A 86 31.72 18.60 -1.88
N LEU A 87 31.42 18.27 -0.62
CA LEU A 87 32.26 18.62 0.52
C LEU A 87 33.67 18.02 0.41
N ASP A 88 33.78 16.75 0.03
CA ASP A 88 35.07 16.08 -0.21
C ASP A 88 35.88 16.76 -1.32
N SER A 89 35.20 17.19 -2.38
CA SER A 89 35.82 17.90 -3.50
C SER A 89 36.36 19.28 -3.07
N GLU A 90 35.57 20.04 -2.30
CA GLU A 90 35.95 21.35 -1.78
C GLU A 90 37.12 21.25 -0.78
N LEU A 91 37.07 20.30 0.15
CA LEU A 91 38.18 20.00 1.06
C LEU A 91 39.45 19.67 0.27
N GLY A 92 39.34 18.81 -0.75
CA GLY A 92 40.46 18.49 -1.63
C GLY A 92 41.06 19.73 -2.31
N VAL A 93 40.22 20.67 -2.78
CA VAL A 93 40.69 21.95 -3.36
C VAL A 93 41.38 22.81 -2.31
N TRP A 94 40.80 22.93 -1.11
CA TRP A 94 41.35 23.72 -0.01
C TRP A 94 42.72 23.20 0.44
N PHE A 95 42.85 21.88 0.63
CA PHE A 95 44.13 21.25 0.97
C PHE A 95 45.20 21.48 -0.10
N ARG A 96 44.85 21.47 -1.39
CA ARG A 96 45.79 21.80 -2.47
C ARG A 96 46.24 23.26 -2.44
N LYS A 97 45.36 24.19 -2.06
CA LYS A 97 45.68 25.63 -1.99
C LYS A 97 46.58 25.98 -0.81
N ASN A 98 46.36 25.41 0.37
CA ASN A 98 47.14 25.72 1.59
C ASN A 98 48.45 24.93 1.74
N LYS A 99 48.80 24.10 0.75
CA LYS A 99 50.07 23.35 0.72
C LYS A 99 51.12 24.00 -0.21
N ARG A 100 50.80 25.16 -0.81
CA ARG A 100 51.69 25.99 -1.62
C ARG A 100 52.14 27.22 -0.84
#